data_AF-A0A1K1T607-F1
#
_entry.id   AF-A0A1K1T607-F1
#
_cell.length_a   1.000
_cell.length_b   1.000
_cell.length_c   1.000
_cell.angle_alpha   90.00
_cell.angle_beta   90.00
_cell.angle_gamma   90.00
#
_symmetry.space_group_name_H-M   'P 1'
#
loop_
_entity.id
_entity.type
_entity.pdbx_description
1 polymer ?
#
loop_
_entity_poly.entity_id
_entity_poly.type
_entity_poly.pdbx_seq_one_letter_code
_entity_poly.pdbx_strand_id
1 'polypeptide(L)'
;MVADELLHDVMPVVFLIYWWFCVPKGLHWAAVWLWLIYPLVYFIYALVRGHLIGSYPYPFIEVDRLGYSQVLGNALMVLLGFVVISLVLIAADRVKGQR
;
A
#
# COMPACT_ATOMS: atom_id res chain seq x y z
N MET A 1 8.16 -10.83 -21.02
CA MET A 1 8.82 -11.83 -20.14
C MET A 1 10.11 -11.27 -19.54
N VAL A 2 11.14 -10.88 -20.28
CA VAL A 2 12.31 -10.19 -19.66
C VAL A 2 12.02 -8.77 -19.18
N ALA A 3 11.20 -8.02 -19.93
CA ALA A 3 10.80 -6.67 -19.53
C ALA A 3 9.93 -6.64 -18.26
N ASP A 4 9.20 -7.73 -17.96
CA ASP A 4 8.36 -7.84 -16.75
C ASP A 4 9.23 -8.01 -15.50
N GLU A 5 10.21 -8.93 -15.53
CA GLU A 5 11.14 -9.14 -14.39
C GLU A 5 11.96 -7.88 -14.09
N LEU A 6 12.48 -7.21 -15.13
CA LEU A 6 13.21 -5.96 -14.94
C LEU A 6 12.33 -4.86 -14.35
N LEU A 7 11.10 -4.71 -14.82
CA LEU A 7 10.23 -3.63 -14.36
C LEU A 7 9.60 -3.92 -12.99
N HIS A 8 9.31 -5.19 -12.71
CA HIS A 8 8.54 -5.58 -11.54
C HIS A 8 9.41 -5.99 -10.34
N ASP A 9 10.63 -6.51 -10.58
CA ASP A 9 11.56 -6.93 -9.53
C ASP A 9 12.77 -6.01 -9.39
N VAL A 10 13.35 -5.55 -10.50
CA VAL A 10 14.60 -4.77 -10.47
C VAL A 10 14.36 -3.29 -10.23
N MET A 11 13.40 -2.68 -10.94
CA MET A 11 13.10 -1.25 -10.81
C MET A 11 12.74 -0.79 -9.39
N PRO A 12 11.96 -1.53 -8.57
CA PRO A 12 11.68 -1.13 -7.20
C PRO A 12 12.95 -1.01 -6.34
N VAL A 13 13.90 -1.94 -6.50
CA VAL A 13 15.15 -1.93 -5.75
C VAL A 13 16.05 -0.77 -6.19
N VAL A 14 16.19 -0.57 -7.50
CA VAL A 14 16.96 0.57 -8.04
C VAL A 14 16.35 1.90 -7.61
N PHE A 15 15.02 2.01 -7.61
CA PHE A 15 14.32 3.19 -7.13
C PHE A 15 14.57 3.45 -5.65
N LEU A 16 14.55 2.41 -4.80
CA LEU A 16 14.87 2.56 -3.37
C LEU A 16 16.30 3.05 -3.15
N ILE A 17 17.27 2.55 -3.92
CA ILE A 17 18.66 3.01 -3.87
C ILE A 17 18.75 4.47 -4.32
N TYR A 18 18.16 4.83 -5.46
CA TYR A 18 18.16 6.21 -5.95
C TYR A 18 17.49 7.18 -4.96
N TRP A 19 16.32 6.80 -4.43
CA TRP A 19 15.60 7.56 -3.41
C TRP A 19 16.43 7.72 -2.13
N TRP A 20 17.23 6.71 -1.77
CA TRP A 20 18.14 6.81 -0.64
C TRP A 20 19.20 7.89 -0.86
N PHE A 21 19.85 7.94 -2.03
CA PHE A 21 21.03 8.79 -2.27
C PHE A 21 20.73 10.17 -2.84
N CYS A 22 19.70 10.31 -3.68
CA CYS A 22 19.52 11.50 -4.54
C CYS A 22 18.32 12.37 -4.20
N VAL A 23 17.38 11.91 -3.36
CA VAL A 23 16.14 12.64 -3.06
C VAL A 23 16.25 13.38 -1.72
N PRO A 24 16.04 14.72 -1.70
CA PRO A 24 16.02 15.48 -0.45
C PRO A 24 14.94 14.94 0.49
N LYS A 25 15.35 14.67 1.73
CA LYS A 25 14.54 14.07 2.79
C LYS A 25 13.74 15.17 3.50
N GLY A 26 12.44 14.98 3.66
CA GLY A 26 11.51 16.01 4.13
C GLY A 26 10.07 15.50 4.20
N LEU A 27 9.88 14.19 4.40
CA LEU A 27 8.57 13.58 4.31
C LEU A 27 7.74 13.90 5.56
N HIS A 28 6.73 14.75 5.40
CA HIS A 28 5.81 15.12 6.47
C HIS A 28 4.92 13.94 6.87
N TRP A 29 4.63 13.82 8.16
CA TRP A 29 3.71 12.81 8.71
C TRP A 29 2.30 12.92 8.11
N ALA A 30 1.92 14.10 7.61
CA ALA A 30 0.67 14.33 6.89
C ALA A 30 0.59 13.55 5.55
N ALA A 31 1.73 13.22 4.93
CA ALA A 31 1.76 12.46 3.69
C ALA A 31 1.22 11.03 3.86
N VAL A 32 1.38 10.44 5.05
CA VAL A 32 0.83 9.11 5.39
C VAL A 32 -0.69 9.11 5.26
N TRP A 33 -1.36 10.12 5.80
CA TRP A 33 -2.82 10.22 5.76
C TRP A 33 -3.34 10.37 4.33
N LEU A 34 -2.69 11.22 3.52
CA LEU A 34 -3.01 11.38 2.10
C LEU A 34 -2.82 10.08 1.30
N TRP A 35 -1.75 9.33 1.60
CA TRP A 35 -1.50 8.03 0.98
C TRP A 35 -2.49 6.95 1.42
N LEU A 36 -3.00 7.01 2.64
CA LEU A 36 -4.01 6.07 3.15
C LEU A 36 -5.41 6.31 2.56
N ILE A 37 -5.73 7.54 2.14
CA ILE A 37 -7.04 7.85 1.52
C ILE A 37 -7.23 7.01 0.26
N TYR A 38 -6.21 6.86 -0.58
CA TYR A 38 -6.30 6.12 -1.83
C TYR A 38 -6.71 4.63 -1.66
N PRO A 39 -5.99 3.80 -0.88
CA PRO A 39 -6.37 2.41 -0.65
C PRO A 39 -7.70 2.31 0.10
N LEU A 40 -8.04 3.27 0.97
CA LEU A 40 -9.31 3.26 1.68
C LEU A 40 -10.50 3.51 0.74
N VAL A 41 -10.40 4.49 -0.16
CA VAL A 41 -11.42 4.76 -1.19
C VAL A 41 -11.54 3.58 -2.15
N TYR A 42 -10.41 3.02 -2.60
CA TYR A 42 -10.43 1.86 -3.48
C TYR A 42 -11.04 0.62 -2.80
N PHE A 43 -10.76 0.41 -1.52
CA PHE A 43 -11.36 -0.68 -0.75
C PHE A 43 -12.88 -0.55 -0.65
N ILE A 44 -13.39 0.66 -0.36
CA ILE A 44 -14.84 0.93 -0.35
C ILE A 44 -15.44 0.65 -1.74
N TYR A 45 -14.79 1.12 -2.80
CA TYR A 45 -15.22 0.86 -4.17
C TYR A 45 -15.26 -0.64 -4.49
N ALA A 46 -14.23 -1.39 -4.11
CA ALA A 46 -14.13 -2.83 -4.35
C ALA A 46 -15.22 -3.61 -3.59
N LEU A 47 -15.55 -3.21 -2.36
CA LEU A 47 -16.66 -3.78 -1.59
C LEU A 47 -18.02 -3.50 -2.25
N VAL A 48 -18.29 -2.25 -2.61
CA VAL A 48 -19.55 -1.85 -3.26
C VAL A 48 -19.71 -2.57 -4.59
N ARG A 49 -18.66 -2.57 -5.42
CA ARG A 49 -18.65 -3.28 -6.71
C ARG A 49 -18.85 -4.77 -6.54
N GLY A 50 -18.17 -5.39 -5.57
CA GLY A 50 -18.32 -6.82 -5.28
C GLY A 50 -19.74 -7.18 -4.84
N HIS A 51 -20.36 -6.34 -4.01
CA HIS A 51 -21.76 -6.53 -3.60
C HIS A 51 -22.76 -6.37 -4.76
N LEU A 52 -22.49 -5.46 -5.71
CA LEU A 52 -23.37 -5.23 -6.87
C LEU A 52 -23.24 -6.29 -7.97
N ILE A 53 -22.03 -6.81 -8.20
CA ILE A 53 -21.71 -7.73 -9.31
C ILE A 53 -21.67 -9.20 -8.84
N GLY A 54 -21.55 -9.45 -7.53
CA GLY A 54 -21.33 -10.79 -6.96
C GLY A 54 -19.95 -11.36 -7.30
N SER A 55 -18.99 -10.50 -7.67
CA SER A 55 -17.64 -10.89 -8.03
C SER A 55 -16.62 -9.91 -7.47
N TYR A 56 -15.76 -10.43 -6.61
CA TYR A 56 -14.71 -9.67 -5.94
C TYR A 56 -13.39 -9.80 -6.73
N PRO A 57 -12.67 -8.68 -6.97
CA PRO A 57 -11.40 -8.73 -7.70
C PRO A 57 -10.29 -9.46 -6.94
N TYR A 58 -10.43 -9.61 -5.61
CA TYR A 58 -9.47 -10.32 -4.78
C TYR A 58 -10.15 -11.36 -3.89
N PRO A 59 -9.58 -12.57 -3.76
CA PRO A 59 -10.17 -13.63 -2.95
C PRO A 59 -10.20 -13.30 -1.45
N PHE A 60 -9.33 -12.40 -0.97
CA PHE A 60 -9.29 -11.98 0.44
C PHE A 60 -10.36 -10.95 0.82
N ILE A 61 -11.10 -10.39 -0.15
CA ILE A 61 -12.24 -9.49 0.10
C ILE A 61 -13.58 -10.13 -0.30
N GLU A 62 -13.60 -11.43 -0.58
CA GLU A 62 -14.76 -12.16 -1.04
C GLU A 62 -15.78 -12.35 0.10
N VAL A 63 -16.71 -11.40 0.23
CA VAL A 63 -17.67 -11.35 1.34
C VAL A 63 -18.62 -12.55 1.32
N ASP A 64 -19.02 -13.03 0.14
CA ASP A 64 -19.95 -14.15 0.00
C ASP A 64 -19.37 -15.47 0.55
N ARG A 65 -18.03 -15.60 0.54
CA ARG A 65 -17.32 -16.80 1.00
C ARG A 65 -16.75 -16.67 2.41
N LEU A 66 -16.22 -15.49 2.76
CA LEU A 66 -15.49 -15.23 4.01
C LEU A 66 -16.37 -14.54 5.08
N GLY A 67 -17.48 -13.93 4.67
CA GLY A 67 -18.28 -13.08 5.53
C GLY A 67 -17.65 -11.72 5.83
N TYR A 68 -18.49 -10.76 6.24
CA TYR A 68 -18.07 -9.37 6.47
C TYR A 68 -16.98 -9.23 7.55
N SER A 69 -17.02 -10.04 8.61
CA SER A 69 -16.07 -9.96 9.72
C SER A 69 -14.64 -10.28 9.27
N GLN A 70 -14.45 -11.33 8.49
CA GLN A 70 -13.15 -11.75 8.00
C GLN A 70 -12.63 -10.81 6.90
N VAL A 71 -13.51 -10.31 6.02
CA VAL A 71 -13.13 -9.31 5.01
C VAL A 71 -12.68 -8.00 5.66
N LEU A 72 -13.37 -7.53 6.71
CA LEU A 72 -12.93 -6.37 7.49
C LEU A 72 -11.57 -6.63 8.15
N GLY A 73 -11.35 -7.82 8.73
CA GLY A 73 -10.05 -8.20 9.30
C GLY A 73 -8.91 -8.19 8.27
N ASN A 74 -9.15 -8.75 7.08
CA ASN A 74 -8.18 -8.75 5.99
C ASN A 74 -7.86 -7.33 5.50
N ALA A 75 -8.89 -6.49 5.35
CA ALA A 75 -8.73 -5.09 4.98
C ALA A 75 -7.90 -4.32 6.02
N LEU A 76 -8.14 -4.59 7.30
CA LEU A 76 -7.40 -3.98 8.40
C LEU A 76 -5.92 -4.42 8.40
N MET A 77 -5.64 -5.70 8.13
CA MET A 77 -4.27 -6.20 7.97
C MET A 77 -3.54 -5.53 6.81
N VAL A 78 -4.20 -5.37 5.67
CA VAL A 78 -3.62 -4.66 4.51
C VAL A 78 -3.36 -3.19 4.85
N LEU A 79 -4.32 -2.51 5.48
CA LEU A 79 -4.17 -1.13 5.93
C LEU A 79 -3.00 -0.98 6.90
N LEU A 80 -2.89 -1.88 7.88
CA LEU A 80 -1.76 -1.91 8.82
C LEU A 80 -0.43 -2.12 8.09
N GLY A 81 -0.39 -2.99 7.07
CA GLY A 81 0.79 -3.16 6.23
C GLY A 81 1.24 -1.86 5.56
N PHE A 82 0.31 -1.12 4.95
CA PHE A 82 0.60 0.19 4.35
C PHE A 82 1.07 1.23 5.38
N VAL A 83 0.45 1.26 6.58
CA VAL A 83 0.88 2.13 7.67
C VAL A 83 2.30 1.79 8.11
N VAL A 84 2.62 0.51 8.32
CA VAL A 84 3.94 0.05 8.73
C VAL A 84 4.99 0.45 7.69
N ILE A 85 4.74 0.18 6.40
CA ILE A 85 5.67 0.58 5.32
C ILE A 85 5.87 2.10 5.32
N SER A 86 4.79 2.87 5.43
CA SER A 86 4.85 4.34 5.47
C SER A 86 5.67 4.85 6.66
N LEU A 87 5.48 4.26 7.84
CA LEU A 87 6.24 4.59 9.05
C LEU A 87 7.72 4.23 8.91
N VAL A 88 8.04 3.07 8.33
CA VAL A 88 9.43 2.65 8.06
C VAL A 88 10.10 3.64 7.11
N LEU A 89 9.43 4.05 6.03
CA LEU A 89 9.97 5.03 5.09
C LEU A 89 10.22 6.39 5.76
N ILE A 90 9.28 6.88 6.59
CA ILE A 90 9.44 8.15 7.32
C ILE A 90 10.54 8.06 8.38
N ALA A 91 10.63 6.94 9.11
CA ALA A 91 11.69 6.72 10.08
C ALA A 91 13.07 6.74 9.39
N ALA A 92 13.19 6.05 8.25
CA ALA A 92 14.41 6.03 7.47
C ALA A 92 14.76 7.40 6.86
N ASP A 93 13.75 8.19 6.48
CA ASP A 93 13.89 9.57 6.01
C ASP A 93 14.45 10.49 7.13
N ARG A 94 13.90 10.38 8.34
CA ARG A 94 14.37 11.15 9.51
C ARG A 94 15.78 10.80 9.95
N VAL A 95 16.16 9.52 9.96
CA VAL A 95 17.52 9.08 10.36
C VAL A 95 18.59 9.73 9.47
N LYS A 96 18.28 9.98 8.19
CA LYS A 96 19.20 10.63 7.26
C LYS A 96 19.09 12.15 7.24
N GLY A 97 17.91 12.72 7.48
CA GLY A 97 17.69 14.18 7.56
C GLY A 97 18.19 14.86 8.85
N GLN A 98 18.64 14.08 9.85
CA GLN A 98 19.33 14.59 11.05
C GLN A 98 20.86 14.60 10.93
N ARG A 99 21.41 14.29 9.75
CA ARG A 99 22.83 14.49 9.41
C ARG A 99 22.98 15.69 8.49
#